data_AF-A0AAV0FLP5-F1
#
_entry.id   AF-A0AAV0FLP5-F1
#
_cell.length_a   1.000
_cell.length_b   1.000
_cell.length_c   1.000
_cell.angle_alpha   90.00
_cell.angle_beta   90.00
_cell.angle_gamma   90.00
#
_symmetry.space_group_name_H-M   'P 1'
#
loop_
_entity.id
_entity.type
_entity.pdbx_description
1 polymer ?
#
loop_
_entity_poly.entity_id
_entity_poly.type
_entity_poly.pdbx_seq_one_letter_code
_entity_poly.pdbx_strand_id
1 'polypeptide(L)'
;MTRQVETHHYCAHLNEEFRQCLLYDRPDADGRLIGVEYMVSEALFMTLPDEEKKLWHSHEFEVKSGVLFMPGVPGPIERKDMEKVCKTYGKTIHFWQVDRGDELPLGIPQIMMAITRDGQLYDNLAQGVGSSFVAFGVDLKKLESGNRR
;
A
#
# COMPACT_ATOMS: atom_id res chain seq x y z
N MET A 1 -12.42 -16.01 -3.64
CA MET A 1 -11.06 -15.98 -3.07
C MET A 1 -10.47 -14.63 -3.44
N THR A 2 -10.13 -13.78 -2.46
CA THR A 2 -9.42 -12.52 -2.71
C THR A 2 -7.94 -12.84 -2.89
N ARG A 3 -7.25 -12.22 -3.85
CA ARG A 3 -5.79 -12.38 -4.02
C ARG A 3 -5.10 -11.13 -3.46
N GLN A 4 -3.85 -11.28 -3.04
CA GLN A 4 -3.02 -10.19 -2.52
C GLN A 4 -1.70 -10.15 -3.28
N VAL A 5 -1.17 -8.95 -3.44
CA VAL A 5 0.05 -8.68 -4.19
C VAL A 5 0.84 -7.63 -3.43
N GLU A 6 2.12 -7.88 -3.22
CA GLU A 6 3.06 -6.87 -2.75
C GLU A 6 3.35 -5.89 -3.88
N THR A 7 3.45 -4.61 -3.57
CA THR A 7 3.60 -3.55 -4.57
C THR A 7 4.62 -2.51 -4.11
N HIS A 8 5.56 -2.18 -4.98
CA HIS A 8 6.58 -1.17 -4.72
C HIS A 8 6.22 0.14 -5.43
N HIS A 9 6.02 1.19 -4.64
CA HIS A 9 5.52 2.48 -5.09
C HIS A 9 6.67 3.45 -5.36
N TYR A 10 6.70 4.00 -6.58
CA TYR A 10 7.66 5.05 -6.97
C TYR A 10 6.89 6.29 -7.37
N CYS A 11 6.79 7.24 -6.44
CA CYS A 11 5.83 8.34 -6.52
C CYS A 11 6.47 9.67 -6.90
N ALA A 12 5.84 10.36 -7.86
CA ALA A 12 6.05 11.78 -8.12
C ALA A 12 4.99 12.60 -7.38
N HIS A 13 5.43 13.62 -6.65
CA HIS A 13 4.54 14.57 -5.98
C HIS A 13 4.25 15.71 -6.94
N LEU A 14 3.07 15.70 -7.57
CA LEU A 14 2.69 16.72 -8.56
C LEU A 14 2.36 18.05 -7.89
N ASN A 15 1.72 17.99 -6.72
CA ASN A 15 1.50 19.13 -5.83
C ASN A 15 1.31 18.61 -4.39
N GLU A 16 0.89 19.48 -3.46
CA GLU A 16 0.72 19.14 -2.04
C GLU A 16 -0.40 18.12 -1.78
N GLU A 17 -1.39 18.04 -2.68
CA GLU A 17 -2.59 17.22 -2.51
C GLU A 17 -2.65 16.02 -3.47
N PHE A 18 -1.74 15.92 -4.43
CA PHE A 18 -1.80 14.91 -5.49
C PHE A 18 -0.44 14.29 -5.79
N ARG A 19 -0.38 12.96 -5.66
CA ARG A 19 0.76 12.13 -6.05
C ARG A 19 0.33 11.13 -7.12
N GLN A 20 1.28 10.78 -7.98
CA GLN A 20 1.12 9.68 -8.93
C GLN A 20 2.30 8.73 -8.79
N CYS A 21 2.04 7.44 -8.75
CA CYS A 21 3.03 6.41 -8.51
C CYS A 21 3.03 5.39 -9.64
N LEU A 22 4.23 4.96 -10.04
CA LEU A 22 4.42 3.73 -10.78
C LEU A 22 4.54 2.58 -9.78
N LEU A 23 3.86 1.47 -10.07
CA LEU A 23 3.84 0.29 -9.21
C LEU A 23 4.58 -0.87 -9.85
N TYR A 24 5.48 -1.47 -9.09
CA TYR A 24 6.25 -2.63 -9.51
C TYR A 24 5.99 -3.84 -8.61
N ASP A 25 6.14 -5.05 -9.17
CA ASP A 25 5.95 -6.31 -8.42
C ASP A 25 7.12 -6.66 -7.49
N ARG A 26 8.25 -5.97 -7.62
CA ARG A 26 9.47 -6.11 -6.81
C ARG A 26 10.30 -4.82 -6.90
N PRO A 27 11.27 -4.61 -5.99
CA PRO A 27 12.08 -3.39 -5.98
C PRO A 27 13.32 -3.47 -6.89
N ASP A 28 13.60 -4.64 -7.46
CA ASP A 28 14.77 -4.90 -8.30
C ASP A 28 14.69 -4.22 -9.67
N ALA A 29 15.84 -4.06 -10.33
CA ALA A 29 15.94 -3.36 -11.62
C ALA A 29 15.17 -4.04 -12.78
N ASP A 30 14.87 -5.33 -12.65
CA ASP A 30 14.06 -6.12 -13.59
C ASP A 30 12.58 -6.22 -13.16
N GLY A 31 12.18 -5.46 -12.14
CA GLY A 31 10.80 -5.43 -11.68
C GLY A 31 9.84 -5.04 -12.79
N ARG A 32 8.69 -5.73 -12.81
CA ARG A 32 7.66 -5.54 -13.82
C ARG A 32 6.78 -4.38 -13.41
N LEU A 33 6.56 -3.42 -14.31
CA LEU A 33 5.53 -2.40 -14.12
C LEU A 33 4.17 -3.08 -14.12
N ILE A 34 3.49 -3.11 -12.97
CA ILE A 34 2.21 -3.78 -12.81
C ILE A 34 1.03 -2.81 -12.79
N GLY A 35 1.26 -1.53 -12.49
CA GLY A 35 0.17 -0.61 -12.29
C GLY A 35 0.57 0.83 -12.02
N VAL A 36 -0.44 1.62 -11.71
CA VAL A 36 -0.30 2.98 -11.20
C VAL A 36 -1.16 3.16 -9.96
N GLU A 37 -0.74 4.08 -9.10
CA GLU A 37 -1.58 4.61 -8.04
C GLU A 37 -1.66 6.12 -8.16
N TYR A 38 -2.88 6.65 -7.98
CA TYR A 38 -3.12 8.05 -7.74
C TYR A 38 -3.42 8.24 -6.26
N MET A 39 -2.69 9.11 -5.59
CA MET A 39 -2.92 9.42 -4.17
C MET A 39 -3.41 10.85 -4.03
N VAL A 40 -4.50 11.05 -3.31
CA VAL A 40 -5.06 12.38 -3.02
C VAL A 40 -5.15 12.66 -1.53
N SER A 41 -5.10 13.92 -1.14
CA SER A 41 -5.41 14.33 0.24
C SER A 41 -6.83 13.92 0.63
N GLU A 42 -7.08 13.67 1.91
CA GLU A 42 -8.44 13.46 2.42
C GLU A 42 -9.37 14.61 2.05
N ALA A 43 -8.90 15.87 2.11
CA ALA A 43 -9.69 17.04 1.73
C ALA A 43 -10.16 16.95 0.28
N LEU A 44 -9.27 16.62 -0.66
CA LEU A 44 -9.60 16.45 -2.07
C LEU A 44 -10.51 15.24 -2.30
N PHE A 45 -10.22 14.10 -1.65
CA PHE A 45 -11.06 12.90 -1.69
C PHE A 45 -12.51 13.19 -1.31
N MET A 46 -12.74 13.99 -0.25
CA MET A 46 -14.08 14.30 0.23
C MET A 46 -14.92 15.08 -0.78
N THR A 47 -14.28 15.79 -1.73
CA THR A 47 -14.96 16.50 -2.82
C THR A 47 -15.37 15.61 -3.99
N LEU A 48 -14.85 14.38 -4.06
CA LEU A 48 -15.15 13.46 -5.17
C LEU A 48 -16.62 12.99 -5.14
N PRO A 49 -17.22 12.69 -6.30
CA PRO A 49 -18.52 12.04 -6.37
C PRO A 49 -18.52 10.69 -5.63
N ASP A 50 -19.65 10.31 -5.04
CA ASP A 50 -19.74 9.08 -4.23
C ASP A 50 -19.46 7.81 -5.03
N GLU A 51 -19.85 7.78 -6.31
CA GLU A 51 -19.51 6.66 -7.21
C GLU A 51 -18.01 6.57 -7.48
N GLU A 52 -17.32 7.71 -7.57
CA GLU A 52 -15.88 7.74 -7.77
C GLU A 52 -15.17 7.26 -6.51
N LYS A 53 -15.60 7.68 -5.31
CA LYS A 53 -15.00 7.29 -4.02
C LYS A 53 -14.92 5.77 -3.81
N LYS A 54 -15.83 5.00 -4.42
CA LYS A 54 -15.82 3.51 -4.35
C LYS A 54 -14.58 2.88 -4.99
N LEU A 55 -13.88 3.63 -5.85
CA LEU A 55 -12.66 3.18 -6.53
C LEU A 55 -11.39 3.49 -5.74
N TRP A 56 -11.52 4.07 -4.55
CA TRP A 56 -10.41 4.51 -3.71
C TRP A 56 -10.41 3.77 -2.38
N HIS A 57 -9.23 3.63 -1.78
CA HIS A 57 -9.05 3.10 -0.43
C HIS A 57 -8.26 4.10 0.44
N SER A 58 -8.43 4.00 1.76
CA SER A 58 -7.64 4.80 2.70
C SER A 58 -6.31 4.12 3.00
N HIS A 59 -5.22 4.90 3.07
CA HIS A 59 -3.91 4.40 3.49
C HIS A 59 -3.77 4.30 5.02
N GLU A 60 -4.78 4.73 5.79
CA GLU A 60 -4.68 4.85 7.25
C GLU A 60 -4.25 3.54 7.92
N PHE A 61 -4.90 2.42 7.56
CA PHE A 61 -4.62 1.14 8.19
C PHE A 61 -3.24 0.61 7.79
N GLU A 62 -2.85 0.70 6.51
CA GLU A 62 -1.57 0.21 6.03
C GLU A 62 -0.39 0.94 6.68
N VAL A 63 -0.51 2.27 6.86
CA VAL A 63 0.49 3.06 7.58
C VAL A 63 0.54 2.70 9.06
N LYS A 64 -0.62 2.62 9.74
CA LYS A 64 -0.67 2.35 11.19
C LYS A 64 -0.25 0.92 11.55
N SER A 65 -0.54 -0.05 10.68
CA SER A 65 -0.11 -1.44 10.83
C SER A 65 1.37 -1.65 10.49
N GLY A 66 1.99 -0.70 9.79
CA GLY A 66 3.38 -0.78 9.31
C GLY A 66 3.56 -1.67 8.08
N VAL A 67 2.47 -2.03 7.40
CA VAL A 67 2.52 -2.79 6.12
C VAL A 67 2.95 -1.87 4.97
N LEU A 68 2.64 -0.57 5.05
CA LEU A 68 3.18 0.45 4.17
C LEU A 68 4.30 1.21 4.89
N PHE A 69 5.49 1.17 4.31
CA PHE A 69 6.71 1.78 4.85
C PHE A 69 7.65 2.23 3.73
N MET A 70 8.69 2.98 4.06
CA MET A 70 9.69 3.50 3.10
C MET A 70 11.05 2.83 3.31
N PRO A 71 11.40 1.80 2.52
CA PRO A 71 12.68 1.12 2.65
C PRO A 71 13.87 2.08 2.52
N GLY A 72 14.84 1.98 3.44
CA GLY A 72 16.07 2.76 3.41
C GLY A 72 15.96 4.23 3.85
N VAL A 73 14.77 4.69 4.24
CA VAL A 73 14.58 6.05 4.79
C VAL A 73 14.77 6.04 6.32
N PRO A 74 15.54 6.98 6.90
CA PRO A 74 15.67 7.06 8.36
C PRO A 74 14.33 7.27 9.06
N GLY A 75 14.08 6.53 10.14
CA GLY A 75 12.79 6.50 10.84
C GLY A 75 12.16 7.86 11.18
N PRO A 76 12.89 8.89 11.66
CA PRO A 76 12.31 10.21 11.90
C PRO A 76 11.81 10.92 10.62
N ILE A 77 12.48 10.71 9.49
CA ILE A 77 12.12 11.28 8.19
C ILE A 77 10.92 10.53 7.63
N GLU A 78 10.99 9.20 7.63
CA GLU A 78 9.89 8.32 7.24
C GLU A 78 8.62 8.65 8.03
N ARG A 79 8.74 8.80 9.35
CA ARG A 79 7.62 9.14 10.23
C ARG A 79 6.87 10.39 9.78
N LYS A 80 7.61 11.46 9.46
CA LYS A 80 7.02 12.72 9.03
C LYS A 80 6.24 12.58 7.71
N ASP A 81 6.73 11.74 6.79
CA ASP A 81 6.04 11.52 5.53
C ASP A 81 4.85 10.56 5.69
N MET A 82 4.98 9.52 6.50
CA MET A 82 3.91 8.59 6.84
C MET A 82 2.74 9.26 7.58
N GLU A 83 3.00 10.27 8.42
CA GLU A 83 1.93 11.09 9.03
C GLU A 83 1.05 11.80 7.99
N LYS A 84 1.61 12.15 6.83
CA LYS A 84 0.86 12.71 5.70
C LYS A 84 0.17 11.61 4.92
N VAL A 85 0.88 10.55 4.56
CA VAL A 85 0.34 9.43 3.78
C VAL A 85 -0.84 8.77 4.49
N CYS A 86 -0.80 8.65 5.83
CA CYS A 86 -1.91 8.14 6.64
C CYS A 86 -3.24 8.89 6.43
N LYS A 87 -3.21 10.12 5.90
CA LYS A 87 -4.38 10.99 5.64
C LYS A 87 -4.65 11.16 4.14
N THR A 88 -4.26 10.18 3.35
CA THR A 88 -4.48 10.17 1.89
C THR A 88 -5.29 8.97 1.47
N TYR A 89 -5.89 9.07 0.29
CA TYR A 89 -6.65 8.01 -0.36
C TYR A 89 -5.98 7.63 -1.67
N GLY A 90 -5.87 6.32 -1.93
CA GLY A 90 -5.25 5.74 -3.12
C GLY A 90 -6.28 5.17 -4.08
N LYS A 91 -6.15 5.47 -5.38
CA LYS A 91 -6.81 4.76 -6.48
C LYS A 91 -5.77 3.96 -7.24
N THR A 92 -5.75 2.67 -6.96
CA THR A 92 -4.73 1.75 -7.49
C THR A 92 -5.30 0.91 -8.60
N ILE A 93 -4.61 0.92 -9.75
CA ILE A 93 -5.01 0.21 -10.95
C ILE A 93 -3.86 -0.70 -11.38
N HIS A 94 -4.09 -2.01 -11.34
CA HIS A 94 -3.15 -3.00 -11.83
C HIS A 94 -3.50 -3.45 -13.24
N PHE A 95 -2.56 -3.25 -14.17
CA PHE A 95 -2.61 -3.73 -15.55
C PHE A 95 -2.11 -5.17 -15.67
N TRP A 96 -1.21 -5.61 -14.79
CA TRP A 96 -0.63 -6.94 -14.82
C TRP A 96 -0.96 -7.74 -13.55
N GLN A 97 -1.67 -8.85 -13.72
CA GLN A 97 -2.06 -9.78 -12.66
C GLN A 97 -0.95 -10.83 -12.39
N VAL A 98 0.21 -10.36 -11.95
CA VAL A 98 1.39 -11.23 -11.67
C VAL A 98 1.10 -12.31 -10.62
N ASP A 99 0.14 -12.04 -9.72
CA ASP A 99 -0.35 -12.96 -8.70
C ASP A 99 -1.15 -14.15 -9.27
N ARG A 100 -1.57 -14.09 -10.54
CA ARG A 100 -2.12 -15.25 -11.28
C ARG A 100 -1.03 -16.15 -11.87
N GLY A 101 0.21 -15.67 -11.91
CA GLY A 101 1.33 -16.32 -12.61
C GLY A 101 1.42 -15.97 -14.10
N ASP A 102 0.78 -14.88 -14.54
CA ASP A 102 0.82 -14.49 -15.96
C ASP A 102 2.19 -13.96 -16.37
N GLU A 103 2.69 -14.41 -17.54
CA GLU A 103 3.93 -13.93 -18.16
C GLU A 103 3.76 -12.59 -18.92
N LEU A 104 2.52 -12.19 -19.22
CA LEU A 104 2.17 -10.94 -19.90
C LEU A 104 0.98 -10.28 -19.20
N PRO A 105 0.76 -8.96 -19.36
CA PRO A 105 -0.39 -8.25 -18.78
C PRO A 105 -1.70 -8.60 -19.51
N LEU A 106 -2.21 -9.80 -19.25
CA LEU A 106 -3.41 -10.33 -19.92
C LEU A 106 -4.70 -9.97 -19.17
N GLY A 107 -5.71 -9.57 -19.93
CA GLY A 107 -7.05 -9.27 -19.42
C GLY A 107 -7.28 -7.80 -19.14
N ILE A 108 -8.33 -7.50 -18.39
CA ILE A 108 -8.71 -6.13 -18.06
C ILE A 108 -7.99 -5.64 -16.79
N PRO A 109 -7.63 -4.34 -16.71
CA PRO A 109 -7.07 -3.77 -15.50
C PRO A 109 -7.99 -3.95 -14.29
N GLN A 110 -7.41 -4.13 -13.10
CA GLN A 110 -8.15 -4.31 -11.86
C GLN A 110 -7.95 -3.12 -10.93
N ILE A 111 -9.03 -2.68 -10.28
CA ILE A 111 -8.93 -1.80 -9.12
C ILE A 111 -8.47 -2.63 -7.93
N MET A 112 -7.44 -2.14 -7.26
CA MET A 112 -6.88 -2.76 -6.06
C MET A 112 -7.28 -1.96 -4.83
N MET A 113 -7.42 -2.66 -3.71
CA MET A 113 -7.80 -2.08 -2.42
C MET A 113 -6.76 -2.47 -1.38
N ALA A 114 -6.53 -1.57 -0.43
CA ALA A 114 -5.72 -1.79 0.75
C ALA A 114 -6.35 -2.78 1.73
N ILE A 115 -5.49 -3.36 2.57
CA ILE A 115 -5.94 -3.99 3.82
C ILE A 115 -6.47 -2.92 4.78
N THR A 116 -7.53 -3.26 5.51
CA THR A 116 -8.27 -2.30 6.36
C THR A 116 -8.43 -2.76 7.80
N ARG A 117 -7.98 -3.96 8.15
CA ARG A 117 -8.05 -4.53 9.50
C ARG A 117 -7.07 -5.69 9.68
N ASP A 118 -6.80 -6.01 10.94
CA ASP A 118 -6.00 -7.18 11.31
C ASP A 118 -6.61 -8.49 10.80
N GLY A 119 -5.74 -9.47 10.54
CA GLY A 119 -6.13 -10.79 10.04
C GLY A 119 -6.53 -10.84 8.56
N GLN A 120 -6.40 -9.73 7.81
CA GLN A 120 -6.58 -9.74 6.35
C GLN A 120 -5.31 -10.13 5.61
N LEU A 121 -4.14 -9.68 6.05
CA LEU A 121 -2.85 -9.93 5.38
C LEU A 121 -2.50 -11.41 5.42
N TYR A 122 -2.06 -11.97 4.28
CA TYR A 122 -1.59 -13.34 4.23
C TYR A 122 -0.21 -13.51 4.88
N ASP A 123 -0.04 -14.58 5.67
CA ASP A 123 1.18 -14.83 6.46
C ASP A 123 2.44 -14.88 5.60
N ASN A 124 2.36 -15.37 4.36
CA ASN A 124 3.49 -15.42 3.44
C ASN A 124 3.96 -14.02 3.00
N LEU A 125 3.06 -13.03 2.96
CA LEU A 125 3.40 -11.64 2.65
C LEU A 125 3.91 -10.89 3.90
N ALA A 126 3.37 -11.21 5.08
CA ALA A 126 3.80 -10.60 6.34
C ALA A 126 5.30 -10.85 6.64
N GLN A 127 5.85 -11.98 6.21
CA GLN A 127 7.27 -12.33 6.40
C GLN A 127 8.23 -11.39 5.65
N GLY A 128 7.82 -10.82 4.51
CA GLY A 128 8.62 -9.87 3.73
C GLY A 128 8.78 -8.51 4.43
N VAL A 129 7.77 -8.09 5.20
CA VAL A 129 7.74 -6.81 5.94
C VAL A 129 8.67 -6.84 7.17
N GLY A 130 8.95 -8.02 7.73
CA GLY A 130 9.59 -8.25 9.04
C GLY A 130 11.00 -7.69 9.25
N SER A 131 11.72 -7.29 8.20
CA SER A 131 13.15 -6.93 8.29
C SER A 131 13.45 -5.43 8.37
N SER A 132 12.45 -4.54 8.16
CA SER A 132 12.66 -3.08 8.11
C SER A 132 11.97 -2.27 9.22
N PHE A 133 11.49 -2.92 10.29
CA PHE A 133 10.63 -2.27 11.28
C PHE A 133 11.32 -1.19 12.13
N VAL A 134 10.99 0.08 11.86
CA VAL A 134 10.81 1.11 12.90
C VAL A 134 9.31 1.42 12.96
N ALA A 135 8.53 0.47 13.49
CA ALA A 135 7.10 0.67 13.66
C ALA A 135 6.82 1.98 14.41
N PHE A 136 5.77 2.68 13.98
CA PHE A 136 5.05 3.66 14.77
C PHE A 136 4.43 2.98 16.00
N GLY A 137 5.26 2.60 16.98
CA GLY A 137 4.80 2.12 18.29
C GLY A 137 3.98 0.82 18.32
N VAL A 138 3.73 0.15 17.19
CA VAL A 138 3.04 -1.15 17.15
C VAL A 138 4.08 -2.26 17.13
N ASP A 139 4.30 -2.86 18.30
CA ASP A 139 5.15 -4.02 18.48
C ASP A 139 4.39 -5.28 18.02
N LEU A 140 4.71 -5.79 16.82
CA LEU A 140 4.12 -7.02 16.26
C LEU A 140 4.28 -8.23 17.19
N LYS A 141 5.30 -8.26 18.08
CA LYS A 141 5.45 -9.35 19.05
C LYS A 141 4.33 -9.40 20.09
N LYS A 142 3.62 -8.29 20.32
CA LYS A 142 2.46 -8.29 21.22
C LYS A 142 1.25 -8.99 20.60
N LEU A 143 1.12 -9.02 19.27
CA LEU A 143 0.02 -9.71 18.59
C LEU A 143 0.15 -11.24 18.67
N GLU A 144 1.36 -11.80 18.61
CA GLU A 144 1.57 -13.25 18.78
C GLU A 144 1.39 -13.71 20.25
N SER A 145 1.66 -12.83 21.21
CA SER A 145 1.51 -13.14 22.65
C SER A 145 0.10 -12.98 23.21
N GLY A 146 -0.80 -12.31 22.47
CA GLY A 146 -2.13 -11.94 22.94
C GLY A 146 -3.17 -13.06 22.95
N ASN A 147 -2.86 -14.25 22.41
CA ASN A 147 -3.81 -15.37 22.30
C ASN A 147 -3.48 -16.57 23.20
N ARG A 148 -2.77 -16.34 24.31
CA ARG A 148 -2.64 -17.30 25.41
C ARG A 148 -2.86 -16.62 26.75
N ARG A 149 -4.14 -16.34 27.06
CA ARG A 149 -4.82 -16.60 28.34
C ARG A 149 -6.19 -15.94 28.35
#